data_AF-A0A392PV66-F1
#
_entry.id   AF-A0A392PV66-F1
#
_cell.length_a   1.000
_cell.length_b   1.000
_cell.length_c   1.000
_cell.angle_alpha   90.00
_cell.angle_beta   90.00
_cell.angle_gamma   90.00
#
_symmetry.space_group_name_H-M   'P 1'
#
loop_
_entity.id
_entity.type
_entity.pdbx_description
1 polymer ?
#
loop_
_entity_poly.entity_id
_entity_poly.type
_entity_poly.pdbx_seq_one_letter_code
_entity_poly.pdbx_strand_id
1 'polypeptide(L)' 'GNSRWVDAMQWSGQKEFNSSPTTPYLVDNEEAGTLKSYGPLAFLKVKDAGHMVPMDQPKAALEMLKDWMQGKLSKDKRRT' A
#
# COMPACT_ATOMS: atom_id res chain seq x y z
N GLY A 1 -5.82 13.81 -3.92
CA GLY A 1 -6.21 13.22 -5.23
C GLY A 1 -6.66 11.81 -5.02
N ASN A 2 -5.74 10.85 -5.08
CA ASN A 2 -6.08 9.42 -5.08
C ASN A 2 -6.57 8.90 -3.72
N SER A 3 -5.97 9.33 -2.60
CA SER A 3 -6.35 8.85 -1.26
C SER A 3 -7.83 9.13 -0.94
N ARG A 4 -8.29 10.37 -1.16
CA ARG A 4 -9.70 10.76 -0.95
C ARG A 4 -10.66 9.95 -1.81
N TRP A 5 -10.26 9.61 -3.04
CA TRP A 5 -11.07 8.77 -3.91
C TRP A 5 -11.14 7.34 -3.37
N VAL A 6 -10.02 6.75 -2.95
CA VAL A 6 -9.97 5.41 -2.35
C VAL A 6 -10.78 5.35 -1.04
N ASP A 7 -10.68 6.37 -0.18
CA ASP A 7 -11.43 6.45 1.07
C ASP A 7 -12.95 6.58 0.83
N ALA A 8 -13.35 7.23 -0.27
CA ALA A 8 -14.76 7.43 -0.66
C ALA A 8 -15.33 6.28 -1.50
N MET A 9 -14.49 5.40 -2.06
CA MET A 9 -14.91 4.26 -2.88
C MET A 9 -15.81 3.33 -2.05
N GLN A 10 -16.98 2.99 -2.59
CA GLN A 10 -17.93 2.10 -1.92
C GLN A 10 -17.56 0.64 -2.18
N TRP A 11 -17.35 -0.11 -1.11
CA TRP A 11 -17.11 -1.55 -1.13
C TRP A 11 -17.31 -2.12 0.28
N SER A 12 -17.38 -3.45 0.39
CA SER A 12 -17.72 -4.13 1.66
C SER A 12 -16.76 -3.85 2.82
N GLY A 13 -15.51 -3.47 2.55
CA GLY A 13 -14.50 -3.15 3.58
C GLY A 13 -14.20 -1.67 3.76
N GLN A 14 -15.04 -0.75 3.24
CA GLN A 14 -14.76 0.68 3.28
C GLN A 14 -14.55 1.23 4.70
N LYS A 15 -15.42 0.85 5.64
CA LYS A 15 -15.39 1.38 7.01
C LYS A 15 -14.10 0.97 7.71
N GLU A 16 -13.72 -0.29 7.58
CA GLU A 16 -12.54 -0.86 8.19
C GLU A 16 -11.26 -0.34 7.53
N PHE A 17 -11.25 -0.21 6.20
CA PHE A 17 -10.17 0.47 5.49
C PHE A 17 -10.00 1.90 5.99
N ASN A 18 -11.08 2.68 6.08
CA ASN A 18 -11.03 4.06 6.57
C ASN A 18 -10.50 4.17 8.00
N SER A 19 -10.79 3.19 8.85
CA SER A 19 -10.26 3.09 10.22
C SER A 19 -8.83 2.52 10.31
N SER A 20 -8.31 1.91 9.24
CA SER A 20 -7.00 1.26 9.25
C SER A 20 -5.87 2.28 9.29
N PRO A 21 -4.83 2.05 10.11
CA PRO A 21 -3.73 2.99 10.23
C PRO A 21 -2.90 3.01 8.96
N THR A 22 -2.41 4.20 8.60
CA THR A 22 -1.35 4.36 7.62
C THR A 22 -0.01 4.08 8.30
N THR A 23 0.73 3.06 7.83
CA THR A 23 2.03 2.67 8.39
C THR A 23 3.17 2.92 7.40
N PRO A 24 4.41 3.16 7.86
CA PRO A 24 5.57 3.22 6.97
C PRO A 24 5.72 1.94 6.16
N TYR A 25 6.06 2.07 4.88
CA TYR A 25 6.44 0.98 4.00
C TYR A 25 7.96 0.99 3.87
N LEU A 26 8.59 -0.10 4.32
CA LEU A 26 10.05 -0.21 4.39
C LEU A 26 10.58 -1.13 3.29
N VAL A 27 11.64 -0.72 2.62
CA VAL A 27 12.40 -1.54 1.69
C VAL A 27 13.86 -1.49 2.13
N ASP A 28 14.46 -2.63 2.42
CA ASP A 28 15.80 -2.75 3.01
C ASP A 28 16.02 -1.88 4.26
N ASN A 29 15.02 -1.84 5.15
CA ASN A 29 14.97 -1.03 6.38
C ASN A 29 14.95 0.49 6.16
N GLU A 30 14.79 0.97 4.92
CA GLU A 30 14.59 2.38 4.62
C GLU A 30 13.13 2.68 4.28
N GLU A 31 12.64 3.85 4.69
CA GLU A 31 11.27 4.27 4.39
C GLU A 31 11.11 4.60 2.90
N ALA A 32 10.45 3.71 2.17
CA ALA A 32 10.15 3.83 0.75
C ALA A 32 8.76 4.45 0.49
N GLY A 33 7.95 4.65 1.52
CA GLY A 33 6.61 5.20 1.39
C GLY A 33 5.69 4.97 2.57
N THR A 34 4.39 5.14 2.36
CA THR A 34 3.35 4.85 3.35
C THR A 34 2.29 3.91 2.78
N LEU A 35 1.88 2.93 3.59
CA LEU A 35 0.93 1.89 3.23
C LEU A 35 -0.30 1.95 4.16
N LYS A 36 -1.48 1.93 3.56
CA LYS A 36 -2.75 1.70 4.24
C LYS A 36 -3.42 0.50 3.60
N SER A 37 -3.75 -0.54 4.36
CA SER A 37 -4.38 -1.74 3.80
C SER A 37 -5.43 -2.34 4.73
N TYR A 38 -6.44 -2.95 4.12
CA TYR A 38 -7.46 -3.74 4.78
C TYR A 38 -8.00 -4.79 3.81
N GLY A 39 -8.00 -6.06 4.21
CA GLY A 39 -8.48 -7.16 3.39
C GLY A 39 -7.85 -7.16 1.98
N PRO A 40 -8.64 -7.13 0.89
CA PRO A 40 -8.11 -7.15 -0.47
C PRO A 40 -7.57 -5.81 -0.98
N LEU A 41 -7.74 -4.70 -0.26
CA LEU A 41 -7.35 -3.36 -0.72
C LEU A 41 -6.10 -2.86 0.01
N ALA A 42 -5.12 -2.41 -0.77
CA ALA A 42 -3.92 -1.73 -0.30
C ALA A 42 -3.71 -0.44 -1.08
N PHE A 43 -3.42 0.65 -0.37
CA PHE A 43 -3.04 1.93 -0.93
C PHE A 43 -1.62 2.27 -0.49
N LEU A 44 -0.68 2.19 -1.42
CA LEU A 44 0.73 2.51 -1.22
C LEU A 44 1.04 3.86 -1.86
N LYS A 45 1.59 4.78 -1.07
CA LYS A 45 2.18 6.03 -1.55
C LYS A 45 3.69 5.92 -1.48
N VAL A 46 4.35 5.83 -2.64
CA VAL A 46 5.81 5.76 -2.72
C VAL A 46 6.40 7.15 -2.52
N LYS A 47 7.43 7.23 -1.67
CA LYS A 47 8.16 8.47 -1.35
C LYS A 47 9.07 8.85 -2.52
N ASP A 48 9.23 10.14 -2.78
CA ASP A 48 10.12 10.68 -3.83
C ASP A 48 9.91 10.06 -5.23
N ALA A 49 8.65 9.71 -5.54
CA ALA A 49 8.22 9.21 -6.85
C ALA A 49 7.20 10.17 -7.49
N GLY A 50 7.35 10.39 -8.80
CA GLY A 50 6.42 11.13 -9.64
C GLY A 50 5.39 10.21 -10.29
N HIS A 51 5.02 10.53 -11.54
CA HIS A 51 4.01 9.78 -12.29
C HIS A 51 4.46 8.35 -12.61
N MET A 52 5.75 8.17 -12.91
CA MET A 52 6.33 6.89 -13.31
C MET A 52 7.14 6.31 -12.15
N VAL A 53 6.44 5.73 -11.18
CA VAL A 53 7.05 5.16 -9.96
C VAL A 53 8.24 4.23 -10.25
N PRO A 54 8.20 3.30 -11.23
CA PRO A 54 9.36 2.45 -11.51
C PRO A 54 10.56 3.19 -12.11
N MET A 55 10.37 4.37 -12.70
CA MET A 55 11.46 5.19 -13.23
C MET A 55 12.15 5.98 -12.11
N ASP A 56 11.36 6.55 -11.20
CA ASP A 56 11.88 7.38 -10.10
C ASP A 56 12.38 6.54 -8.92
N GLN A 57 11.68 5.44 -8.62
CA GLN A 57 11.92 4.56 -7.46
C GLN A 57 11.87 3.07 -7.88
N PRO A 58 12.82 2.60 -8.72
CA PRO A 58 12.80 1.25 -9.29
C PRO A 58 12.80 0.13 -8.24
N LYS A 59 13.57 0.32 -7.16
CA LYS A 59 13.68 -0.64 -6.06
C LYS A 59 12.36 -0.79 -5.29
N ALA A 60 11.74 0.35 -4.94
CA ALA A 60 10.46 0.35 -4.24
C ALA A 60 9.33 -0.24 -5.10
N ALA A 61 9.33 0.06 -6.41
CA ALA A 61 8.35 -0.47 -7.36
C ALA A 61 8.45 -1.99 -7.50
N LEU A 62 9.66 -2.53 -7.61
CA LEU A 62 9.88 -3.98 -7.69
C LEU A 62 9.44 -4.68 -6.39
N GLU A 63 9.80 -4.11 -5.24
CA GLU A 63 9.44 -4.72 -3.95
C GLU A 63 7.93 -4.68 -3.72
N MET A 64 7.26 -3.56 -4.06
CA MET A 64 5.81 -3.46 -4.04
C MET A 64 5.15 -4.58 -4.86
N LEU A 65 5.66 -4.85 -6.06
CA LEU A 65 5.10 -5.89 -6.93
C LEU A 65 5.31 -7.28 -6.35
N LYS A 66 6.51 -7.58 -5.82
CA LYS A 66 6.79 -8.86 -5.15
C LYS A 66 5.89 -9.07 -3.95
N ASP A 67 5.75 -8.05 -3.10
CA ASP A 67 4.91 -8.11 -1.91
C ASP A 67 3.44 -8.27 -2.26
N TRP A 68 2.97 -7.63 -3.33
CA TRP A 68 1.61 -7.81 -3.83
C TRP A 68 1.37 -9.25 -4.27
N MET A 69 2.24 -9.80 -5.12
CA MET A 69 2.11 -11.17 -5.64
C MET A 69 2.19 -12.23 -4.55
N GLN A 70 2.91 -11.94 -3.46
CA GLN A 70 3.04 -12.84 -2.30
C GLN A 70 1.95 -12.62 -1.24
N GLY A 71 1.05 -11.65 -1.44
CA GLY A 71 -0.01 -11.31 -0.49
C GLY A 71 0.48 -10.59 0.78
N LYS A 72 1.71 -10.07 0.79
CA LYS A 72 2.35 -9.40 1.93
C LYS A 72 1.87 -7.97 2.16
N LEU A 73 1.26 -7.32 1.16
CA LEU A 73 0.69 -5.97 1.31
C LEU A 73 -0.59 -5.95 2.16
N SER A 74 -1.26 -7.09 2.30
CA SER A 74 -2.45 -7.22 3.14
C SER A 74 -2.05 -7.75 4.51
N LYS A 75 -2.44 -7.03 5.57
CA LYS A 75 -2.38 -7.54 6.95
C LYS A 75 -3.59 -8.44 7.24
N ASP A 76 -3.81 -9.46 6.42
CA ASP A 76 -4.84 -10.44 6.70
C ASP A 76 -4.29 -11.47 7.69
N LYS A 77 -4.79 -11.46 8.93
CA LYS A 77 -4.51 -12.46 9.97
C LYS A 77 -5.18 -13.81 9.66
N ARG A 78 -5.14 -14.27 8.41
CA ARG A 78 -5.72 -15.55 7.96
C ARG A 78 -4.67 -16.64 7.74
N ARG A 79 -3.57 -16.59 8.50
CA ARG A 79 -2.58 -17.66 8.65
C ARG A 79 -2.20 -17.83 10.13
N THR A 80 -3.15 -18.34 10.91
CA THR A 80 -2.90 -19.09 12.15
C THR A 80 -3.85 -20.27 12.14
#